data_AF-A0A449A8U3-F1
#
_entry.id   AF-A0A449A8U3-F1
#
_cell.length_a   1.000
_cell.length_b   1.000
_cell.length_c   1.000
_cell.angle_alpha   90.00
_cell.angle_beta   90.00
_cell.angle_gamma   90.00
#
_symmetry.space_group_name_H-M   'P 1'
#
loop_
_entity.id
_entity.type
_entity.pdbx_description
1 polymer ?
#
loop_
_entity_poly.entity_id
_entity_poly.type
_entity_poly.pdbx_seq_one_letter_code
_entity_poly.pdbx_strand_id
1 'polypeptide(L)'
;MKKTKKLILFSLTIGSSLLAQSCIQSKSTEKQKQNDEKKLIPPTNSADLDKKLAELKIKYENNLPYEISQKFEHNKAIEVKIINVRDGDTFDFVLENFGGSHALRFAGVDTPEKRTKDGRGNWVETTGQQYEYAKRASRFTDFLSNIPQFKYFVIPQRTKGGQNHITDHYGRIVGICYIKYNDKYINLNSELVRLGYARKGYISLSSGSRYYTSNDTYYYQLTSSEEYAKSNKLGIWSEDANFSEIYPRN
;
A
#
# COMPACT_ATOMS: atom_id res chain seq x y z
N MET A 1 -53.45 -21.07 47.68
CA MET A 1 -52.98 -20.65 49.03
C MET A 1 -52.22 -19.34 48.89
N LYS A 2 -52.71 -18.29 49.58
CA LYS A 2 -52.12 -16.95 49.65
C LYS A 2 -50.84 -16.96 50.49
N LYS A 3 -49.78 -16.27 50.05
CA LYS A 3 -48.91 -15.48 50.95
C LYS A 3 -48.38 -14.24 50.23
N THR A 4 -48.85 -13.10 50.74
CA THR A 4 -48.49 -11.71 50.50
C THR A 4 -47.26 -11.29 51.30
N LYS A 5 -46.74 -10.09 50.96
CA LYS A 5 -45.87 -9.13 51.71
C LYS A 5 -44.49 -8.98 51.05
N LYS A 6 -43.88 -7.79 50.92
CA LYS A 6 -44.24 -6.43 51.35
C LYS A 6 -43.44 -5.43 50.49
N LEU A 7 -44.09 -4.34 50.14
CA LEU A 7 -43.56 -3.12 49.54
C LEU A 7 -42.82 -2.30 50.62
N ILE A 8 -41.64 -1.75 50.31
CA ILE A 8 -41.05 -0.61 51.05
C ILE A 8 -40.59 0.44 50.04
N LEU A 9 -41.29 1.57 50.09
CA LEU A 9 -40.96 2.86 49.48
C LEU A 9 -39.79 3.48 50.25
N PHE A 10 -38.85 4.11 49.54
CA PHE A 10 -38.02 5.16 50.13
C PHE A 10 -38.06 6.41 49.27
N SER A 11 -38.19 7.52 49.98
CA SER A 11 -38.66 8.84 49.56
C SER A 11 -37.62 9.67 48.81
N LEU A 12 -38.14 10.42 47.84
CA LEU A 12 -37.50 11.54 47.17
C LEU A 12 -37.37 12.72 48.15
N THR A 13 -36.19 13.34 48.25
CA THR A 13 -36.06 14.73 48.74
C THR A 13 -35.17 15.51 47.78
N ILE A 14 -35.70 16.64 47.33
CA ILE A 14 -35.09 17.61 46.44
C ILE A 14 -34.29 18.58 47.32
N GLY A 15 -33.02 18.80 46.98
CA GLY A 15 -32.18 19.84 47.56
C GLY A 15 -31.37 20.51 46.46
N SER A 16 -31.84 21.68 46.01
CA SER A 16 -31.09 22.59 45.15
C SER A 16 -30.35 23.59 46.03
N SER A 17 -29.05 23.80 45.82
CA SER A 17 -28.46 25.13 45.58
C SER A 17 -26.91 25.17 45.64
N LEU A 18 -26.37 25.97 44.72
CA LEU A 18 -25.16 26.81 44.78
C LEU A 18 -23.75 26.18 44.60
N LEU A 19 -23.26 26.42 43.37
CA LEU A 19 -21.92 26.87 42.96
C LEU A 19 -20.84 27.00 44.04
N ALA A 20 -19.72 26.31 43.81
CA ALA A 20 -18.39 26.84 44.09
C ALA A 20 -17.43 26.43 42.95
N GLN A 21 -16.96 27.41 42.21
CA GLN A 21 -15.79 27.30 41.34
C GLN A 21 -14.57 26.97 42.20
N SER A 22 -13.77 25.98 41.80
CA SER A 22 -12.34 26.05 42.05
C SER A 22 -11.59 25.48 40.85
N CYS A 23 -10.80 26.38 40.25
CA CYS A 23 -9.84 26.08 39.21
C CYS A 23 -8.76 25.15 39.77
N ILE A 24 -8.64 23.95 39.22
CA ILE A 24 -7.35 23.26 39.17
C ILE A 24 -7.13 22.90 37.70
N GLN A 25 -6.45 23.83 37.04
CA GLN A 25 -6.02 23.74 35.67
C GLN A 25 -4.80 22.82 35.64
N SER A 26 -5.01 21.53 35.41
CA SER A 26 -3.94 20.59 35.10
C SER A 26 -3.36 20.96 33.73
N LYS A 27 -2.26 21.72 33.74
CA LYS A 27 -1.36 21.83 32.60
C LYS A 27 -0.68 20.48 32.41
N SER A 28 -1.20 19.67 31.51
CA SER A 28 -0.46 18.57 30.89
C SER A 28 -0.78 18.52 29.40
N THR A 29 0.02 19.26 28.63
CA THR A 29 0.58 18.84 27.35
C THR A 29 -0.37 18.20 26.33
N GLU A 30 -1.38 18.94 25.87
CA GLU A 30 -2.06 18.68 24.60
C GLU A 30 -1.47 19.60 23.51
N LYS A 31 -0.24 19.29 23.09
CA LYS A 31 0.36 19.86 21.88
C LYS A 31 1.24 18.78 21.23
N GLN A 32 0.60 17.80 20.60
CA GLN A 32 1.11 17.02 19.45
C GLN A 32 0.17 15.83 19.18
N LYS A 33 -0.84 16.01 18.32
CA LYS A 33 -1.40 14.98 17.41
C LYS A 33 -2.50 15.55 16.52
N GLN A 34 -2.16 16.58 15.76
CA GLN A 34 -2.86 16.91 14.52
C GLN A 34 -1.79 17.31 13.52
N ASN A 35 -1.14 16.31 12.93
CA ASN A 35 -0.48 16.48 11.64
C ASN A 35 -1.40 15.82 10.62
N ASP A 36 -2.21 16.68 10.01
CA ASP A 36 -2.95 16.53 8.76
C ASP A 36 -2.72 15.22 7.97
N GLU A 37 -3.76 14.39 7.87
CA GLU A 37 -3.94 13.50 6.72
C GLU A 37 -4.33 14.34 5.48
N LYS A 38 -3.43 15.20 5.01
CA LYS A 38 -3.64 15.89 3.74
C LYS A 38 -3.36 14.89 2.61
N LYS A 39 -4.41 14.44 1.92
CA LYS A 39 -4.28 13.68 0.66
C LYS A 39 -3.32 14.45 -0.25
N LEU A 40 -2.27 13.81 -0.76
CA LEU A 40 -1.35 14.42 -1.70
C LEU A 40 -2.15 14.75 -2.97
N ILE A 41 -2.48 16.03 -3.14
CA ILE A 41 -3.15 16.49 -4.37
C ILE A 41 -2.09 16.39 -5.49
N PRO A 42 -2.38 15.67 -6.59
CA PRO A 42 -1.47 15.61 -7.73
C PRO A 42 -1.21 17.02 -8.25
N PRO A 43 0.06 17.43 -8.42
CA PRO A 43 0.37 18.73 -9.00
C PRO A 43 -0.20 18.81 -10.42
N THR A 44 -0.84 19.94 -10.74
CA THR A 44 -1.49 20.16 -12.04
C THR A 44 -0.52 20.73 -13.08
N ASN A 45 0.58 21.36 -12.67
CA ASN A 45 1.62 21.85 -13.58
C ASN A 45 2.84 20.90 -13.60
N SER A 46 3.56 20.86 -14.74
CA SER A 46 4.69 19.94 -14.92
C SER A 46 5.89 20.28 -14.04
N ALA A 47 6.16 21.56 -13.79
CA ALA A 47 7.33 21.99 -13.02
C ALA A 47 7.27 21.55 -11.55
N ASP A 48 6.09 21.65 -10.92
CA ASP A 48 5.86 21.17 -9.56
C ASP A 48 5.89 19.64 -9.50
N LEU A 49 5.42 18.97 -10.56
CA LEU A 49 5.53 17.52 -10.66
C LEU A 49 7.00 17.08 -10.73
N ASP A 50 7.79 17.67 -11.63
CA ASP A 50 9.22 17.39 -11.78
C ASP A 50 9.96 17.61 -10.45
N LYS A 51 9.66 18.71 -9.75
CA LYS A 51 10.22 18.99 -8.43
C LYS A 51 9.85 17.91 -7.40
N LYS A 52 8.57 17.52 -7.31
CA LYS A 52 8.13 16.46 -6.37
C LYS A 52 8.78 15.11 -6.69
N LEU A 53 8.89 14.74 -7.97
CA LEU A 53 9.54 13.49 -8.37
C LEU A 53 11.04 13.51 -8.05
N ALA A 54 11.70 14.67 -8.20
CA ALA A 54 13.09 14.87 -7.79
C ALA A 54 13.27 14.79 -6.26
N GLU A 55 12.36 15.37 -5.47
CA GLU A 55 12.35 15.27 -4.00
C GLU A 55 12.18 13.82 -3.52
N LEU A 56 11.30 13.06 -4.18
CA LEU A 56 11.14 11.62 -3.96
C LEU A 56 12.32 10.79 -4.48
N LYS A 57 13.27 11.43 -5.17
CA LYS A 57 14.44 10.80 -5.80
C LYS A 57 14.05 9.67 -6.75
N ILE A 58 12.97 9.86 -7.53
CA ILE A 58 12.47 8.83 -8.46
C ILE A 58 13.54 8.46 -9.48
N LYS A 59 13.74 7.15 -9.65
CA LYS A 59 14.65 6.63 -10.66
C LYS A 59 13.93 6.49 -12.00
N TYR A 60 14.56 7.01 -13.05
CA TYR A 60 14.09 6.90 -14.42
C TYR A 60 14.91 5.89 -15.22
N GLU A 61 14.25 5.22 -16.15
CA GLU A 61 14.80 4.34 -17.17
C GLU A 61 14.55 4.95 -18.54
N ASN A 62 15.51 4.76 -19.46
CA ASN A 62 15.44 5.36 -20.80
C ASN A 62 14.53 4.58 -21.77
N ASN A 63 14.21 3.33 -21.44
CA ASN A 63 13.42 2.46 -22.29
C ASN A 63 12.52 1.55 -21.45
N LEU A 64 11.40 1.14 -22.02
CA LEU A 64 10.59 0.04 -21.50
C LEU A 64 11.24 -1.28 -21.97
N PRO A 65 11.67 -2.19 -21.08
CA PRO A 65 12.32 -3.43 -21.49
C PRO A 65 11.33 -4.52 -21.95
N TYR A 66 10.12 -4.13 -22.36
CA TYR A 66 9.05 -5.02 -22.78
C TYR A 66 8.38 -4.52 -24.06
N GLU A 67 8.00 -5.44 -24.93
CA GLU A 67 7.22 -5.13 -26.13
C GLU A 67 5.82 -4.65 -25.73
N ILE A 68 5.35 -3.56 -26.36
CA ILE A 68 3.98 -3.07 -26.16
C ILE A 68 3.01 -3.93 -26.98
N SER A 69 1.94 -4.38 -26.33
CA SER A 69 0.87 -5.17 -26.94
C SER A 69 -0.49 -4.53 -26.72
N GLN A 70 -1.41 -4.79 -27.64
CA GLN A 70 -2.84 -4.45 -27.53
C GLN A 70 -3.64 -5.58 -26.86
N LYS A 71 -3.00 -6.71 -26.57
CA LYS A 71 -3.60 -7.90 -25.97
C LYS A 71 -2.94 -8.22 -24.64
N PHE A 72 -3.72 -8.79 -23.74
CA PHE A 72 -3.25 -9.23 -22.44
C PHE A 72 -2.40 -10.50 -22.58
N GLU A 73 -1.08 -10.32 -22.71
CA GLU A 73 -0.12 -11.39 -22.94
C GLU A 73 0.98 -11.35 -21.88
N HIS A 74 1.44 -12.53 -21.44
CA HIS A 74 2.56 -12.63 -20.51
C HIS A 74 3.81 -11.94 -21.09
N ASN A 75 4.54 -11.21 -20.24
CA ASN A 75 5.76 -10.46 -20.60
C ASN A 75 5.60 -9.42 -21.72
N LYS A 76 4.37 -8.97 -22.00
CA LYS A 76 4.12 -7.82 -22.86
C LYS A 76 3.47 -6.69 -22.07
N ALA A 77 3.83 -5.46 -22.41
CA ALA A 77 3.30 -4.27 -21.79
C ALA A 77 1.98 -3.87 -22.44
N ILE A 78 0.94 -3.69 -21.63
CA ILE A 78 -0.34 -3.14 -22.10
C ILE A 78 -0.60 -1.82 -21.39
N GLU A 79 -0.99 -0.79 -22.15
CA GLU A 79 -1.41 0.49 -21.58
C GLU A 79 -2.74 0.32 -20.85
N VAL A 80 -2.84 0.85 -19.63
CA VAL A 80 -4.03 0.71 -18.77
C VAL A 80 -4.43 2.05 -18.18
N LYS A 81 -5.70 2.12 -17.73
CA LYS A 81 -6.17 3.20 -16.87
C LYS A 81 -6.38 2.67 -15.45
N ILE A 82 -5.62 3.20 -14.50
CA ILE A 82 -5.82 2.90 -13.08
C ILE A 82 -7.11 3.57 -12.61
N ILE A 83 -7.94 2.84 -11.88
CA ILE A 83 -9.24 3.33 -11.38
C ILE A 83 -9.33 3.39 -9.87
N ASN A 84 -8.53 2.60 -9.14
CA ASN A 84 -8.54 2.56 -7.68
C ASN A 84 -7.24 1.97 -7.15
N VAL A 85 -6.66 2.54 -6.10
CA VAL A 85 -5.51 1.96 -5.40
C VAL A 85 -5.99 1.30 -4.11
N ARG A 86 -5.84 -0.03 -4.03
CA ARG A 86 -6.31 -0.80 -2.87
C ARG A 86 -5.36 -0.66 -1.69
N ASP A 87 -4.07 -0.81 -1.96
CA ASP A 87 -2.97 -0.73 -0.99
C ASP A 87 -1.65 -0.36 -1.69
N GLY A 88 -0.51 -0.59 -1.05
CA GLY A 88 0.78 -0.19 -1.60
C GLY A 88 1.22 -1.00 -2.82
N ASP A 89 0.78 -2.25 -2.97
CA ASP A 89 1.23 -3.16 -4.02
C ASP A 89 0.08 -3.74 -4.86
N THR A 90 -1.12 -3.19 -4.67
CA THR A 90 -2.33 -3.62 -5.35
C THR A 90 -3.17 -2.43 -5.81
N PHE A 91 -3.51 -2.39 -7.10
CA PHE A 91 -4.48 -1.45 -7.66
C PHE A 91 -5.46 -2.14 -8.61
N ASP A 92 -6.58 -1.49 -8.87
CA ASP A 92 -7.54 -1.83 -9.90
C ASP A 92 -7.32 -0.97 -11.14
N PHE A 93 -7.45 -1.59 -12.31
CA PHE A 93 -7.33 -0.92 -13.61
C PHE A 93 -8.39 -1.43 -14.57
N VAL A 94 -8.63 -0.64 -15.62
CA VAL A 94 -9.45 -1.02 -16.76
C VAL A 94 -8.59 -1.06 -18.02
N LEU A 95 -8.98 -1.96 -18.91
CA LEU A 95 -8.49 -2.05 -20.27
C LEU A 95 -9.62 -1.58 -21.18
N GLU A 96 -9.40 -0.50 -21.93
CA GLU A 96 -10.43 0.07 -22.80
C GLU A 96 -11.01 -0.98 -23.77
N ASN A 97 -10.19 -1.94 -24.20
CA ASN A 97 -10.55 -2.95 -25.20
C ASN A 97 -10.97 -4.33 -24.63
N PHE A 98 -10.86 -4.57 -23.32
CA PHE A 98 -11.10 -5.90 -22.74
C PHE A 98 -12.28 -5.96 -21.76
N GLY A 99 -12.85 -4.80 -21.39
CA GLY A 99 -14.04 -4.70 -20.55
C GLY A 99 -13.81 -5.12 -19.10
N GLY A 100 -14.48 -4.44 -18.18
CA GLY A 100 -14.40 -4.74 -16.75
C GLY A 100 -13.18 -4.15 -16.03
N SER A 101 -13.20 -4.30 -14.71
CA SER A 101 -12.12 -3.92 -13.81
C SER A 101 -11.30 -5.14 -13.44
N HIS A 102 -9.98 -4.99 -13.41
CA HIS A 102 -9.04 -6.03 -13.03
C HIS A 102 -8.15 -5.54 -11.89
N ALA A 103 -7.86 -6.42 -10.93
CA ALA A 103 -6.90 -6.15 -9.88
C ALA A 103 -5.50 -6.60 -10.31
N LEU A 104 -4.51 -5.71 -10.20
CA LEU A 104 -3.10 -6.02 -10.31
C LEU A 104 -2.50 -6.18 -8.91
N ARG A 105 -1.80 -7.28 -8.66
CA ARG A 105 -0.83 -7.46 -7.56
C ARG A 105 0.57 -7.31 -8.13
N PHE A 106 1.39 -6.48 -7.49
CA PHE A 106 2.74 -6.23 -7.96
C PHE A 106 3.61 -7.48 -7.79
N ALA A 107 4.16 -7.97 -8.90
CA ALA A 107 5.06 -9.09 -8.92
C ALA A 107 6.31 -8.77 -8.09
N GLY A 108 6.70 -9.65 -7.16
CA GLY A 108 7.94 -9.49 -6.41
C GLY A 108 7.92 -8.44 -5.28
N VAL A 109 6.77 -7.81 -5.02
CA VAL A 109 6.64 -6.73 -4.04
C VAL A 109 5.69 -7.15 -2.92
N ASP A 110 6.09 -6.86 -1.68
CA ASP A 110 5.29 -7.13 -0.49
C ASP A 110 5.27 -5.90 0.43
N THR A 111 4.14 -5.20 0.45
CA THR A 111 3.92 -4.04 1.33
C THR A 111 3.36 -4.47 2.68
N PRO A 112 3.55 -3.67 3.74
CA PRO A 112 2.93 -3.95 5.04
C PRO A 112 1.39 -3.91 4.93
N GLU A 113 0.72 -4.74 5.71
CA GLU A 113 -0.74 -4.88 5.66
C GLU A 113 -1.46 -3.78 6.44
N LYS A 114 -2.49 -3.17 5.85
CA LYS A 114 -3.35 -2.18 6.55
C LYS A 114 -4.39 -2.83 7.45
N ARG A 115 -4.74 -4.08 7.16
CA ARG A 115 -5.84 -4.79 7.82
C ARG A 115 -5.45 -6.24 8.07
N THR A 116 -5.93 -6.79 9.16
CA THR A 116 -5.79 -8.21 9.50
C THR A 116 -7.14 -8.75 9.97
N LYS A 117 -7.25 -10.07 10.10
CA LYS A 117 -8.41 -10.69 10.72
C LYS A 117 -8.20 -10.81 12.22
N ASP A 118 -9.20 -10.39 13.00
CA ASP A 118 -9.24 -10.66 14.43
C ASP A 118 -9.48 -12.16 14.71
N GLY A 119 -9.42 -12.56 15.98
CA GLY A 119 -9.69 -13.95 16.40
C GLY A 119 -11.12 -14.45 16.08
N ARG A 120 -12.02 -13.59 15.60
CA ARG A 120 -13.38 -13.90 15.18
C ARG A 120 -13.53 -13.88 13.65
N GLY A 121 -12.45 -13.61 12.90
CA GLY A 121 -12.44 -13.55 11.45
C GLY A 121 -12.87 -12.20 10.84
N ASN A 122 -13.14 -11.18 11.65
CA ASN A 122 -13.50 -9.84 11.17
C ASN A 122 -12.26 -9.06 10.74
N TRP A 123 -12.38 -8.30 9.65
CA TRP A 123 -11.31 -7.44 9.19
C TRP A 123 -11.19 -6.16 10.02
N VAL A 124 -10.12 -6.06 10.81
CA VAL A 124 -9.76 -4.89 11.62
C VAL A 124 -8.50 -4.22 11.06
N GLU A 125 -8.28 -2.95 11.37
CA GLU A 125 -7.01 -2.29 11.02
C GLU A 125 -5.85 -2.91 11.81
N THR A 126 -4.67 -2.97 11.19
CA THR A 126 -3.43 -3.24 11.91
C THR A 126 -3.08 -2.05 12.80
N THR A 127 -2.11 -2.20 13.70
CA THR A 127 -1.71 -1.13 14.64
C THR A 127 -0.21 -0.92 14.63
N GLY A 128 0.26 0.15 15.31
CA GLY A 128 1.68 0.46 15.42
C GLY A 128 2.37 0.66 14.06
N GLN A 129 3.63 0.23 13.97
CA GLN A 129 4.42 0.45 12.76
C GLN A 129 3.85 -0.25 11.52
N GLN A 130 3.21 -1.42 11.67
CA GLN A 130 2.59 -2.11 10.52
C GLN A 130 1.62 -1.20 9.77
N TYR A 131 0.67 -0.59 10.49
CA TYR A 131 -0.31 0.30 9.89
C TYR A 131 0.32 1.57 9.31
N GLU A 132 1.27 2.17 10.03
CA GLU A 132 1.94 3.39 9.61
C GLU A 132 2.69 3.18 8.28
N TYR A 133 3.50 2.13 8.17
CA TYR A 133 4.24 1.84 6.94
C TYR A 133 3.32 1.35 5.81
N ALA A 134 2.25 0.62 6.12
CA ALA A 134 1.22 0.25 5.14
C ALA A 134 0.54 1.47 4.50
N LYS A 135 0.24 2.50 5.31
CA LYS A 135 -0.32 3.78 4.84
C LYS A 135 0.70 4.57 4.02
N ARG A 136 1.99 4.58 4.40
CA ARG A 136 3.05 5.23 3.61
C ARG A 136 3.16 4.60 2.22
N ALA A 137 3.20 3.27 2.13
CA ALA A 137 3.24 2.55 0.85
C ALA A 137 1.99 2.84 0.00
N SER A 138 0.79 2.76 0.60
CA SER A 138 -0.46 3.08 -0.09
C SER A 138 -0.48 4.52 -0.64
N ARG A 139 0.00 5.50 0.15
CA ARG A 139 0.05 6.91 -0.26
C ARG A 139 1.02 7.14 -1.42
N PHE A 140 2.15 6.43 -1.44
CA PHE A 140 3.11 6.52 -2.54
C PHE A 140 2.51 6.00 -3.85
N THR A 141 1.90 4.82 -3.81
CA THR A 141 1.22 4.22 -4.97
C THR A 141 0.03 5.06 -5.42
N ASP A 142 -0.79 5.57 -4.48
CA ASP A 142 -1.90 6.48 -4.78
C ASP A 142 -1.42 7.78 -5.41
N PHE A 143 -0.37 8.40 -4.87
CA PHE A 143 0.21 9.61 -5.46
C PHE A 143 0.66 9.38 -6.90
N LEU A 144 1.45 8.32 -7.15
CA LEU A 144 1.94 8.04 -8.50
C LEU A 144 0.83 7.60 -9.46
N SER A 145 -0.22 6.94 -8.99
CA SER A 145 -1.31 6.42 -9.84
C SER A 145 -2.37 7.46 -10.22
N ASN A 146 -2.39 8.62 -9.57
CA ASN A 146 -3.38 9.68 -9.81
C ASN A 146 -2.82 10.88 -10.59
N ILE A 147 -1.60 10.78 -11.14
CA ILE A 147 -1.00 11.85 -11.92
C ILE A 147 -1.55 11.80 -13.36
N PRO A 148 -2.24 12.85 -13.85
CA PRO A 148 -2.88 12.83 -15.17
C PRO A 148 -1.90 12.75 -16.35
N GLN A 149 -0.67 13.24 -16.18
CA GLN A 149 0.36 13.26 -17.23
C GLN A 149 1.01 11.88 -17.46
N PHE A 150 0.73 10.92 -16.59
CA PHE A 150 1.34 9.60 -16.62
C PHE A 150 0.53 8.64 -17.47
N LYS A 151 1.25 7.79 -18.21
CA LYS A 151 0.69 6.60 -18.83
C LYS A 151 1.17 5.37 -18.08
N TYR A 152 0.27 4.43 -17.83
CA TYR A 152 0.56 3.25 -17.03
C TYR A 152 0.59 2.02 -17.93
N PHE A 153 1.62 1.19 -17.75
CA PHE A 153 1.81 -0.05 -18.45
C PHE A 153 1.83 -1.20 -17.44
N VAL A 154 1.02 -2.22 -17.70
CA VAL A 154 1.01 -3.46 -16.92
C VAL A 154 1.67 -4.56 -17.75
N ILE A 155 2.59 -5.29 -17.13
CA ILE A 155 3.28 -6.42 -17.73
C ILE A 155 2.92 -7.69 -16.94
N PRO A 156 1.95 -8.49 -17.39
CA PRO A 156 1.56 -9.73 -16.71
C PRO A 156 2.74 -10.71 -16.64
N GLN A 157 2.96 -11.29 -15.46
CA GLN A 157 4.01 -12.28 -15.23
C GLN A 157 3.39 -13.66 -15.10
N ARG A 158 4.12 -14.69 -15.55
CA ARG A 158 3.68 -16.07 -15.33
C ARG A 158 3.67 -16.40 -13.85
N THR A 159 2.65 -17.11 -13.41
CA THR A 159 2.51 -17.57 -12.02
C THR A 159 2.41 -19.09 -11.96
N LYS A 160 2.78 -19.65 -10.81
CA LYS A 160 2.58 -21.06 -10.48
C LYS A 160 1.52 -21.16 -9.38
N GLY A 161 0.46 -21.92 -9.62
CA GLY A 161 -0.63 -22.12 -8.65
C GLY A 161 -1.61 -20.95 -8.53
N GLY A 162 -1.71 -20.13 -9.57
CA GLY A 162 -2.78 -19.15 -9.74
C GLY A 162 -4.11 -19.77 -10.17
N GLN A 163 -5.18 -18.97 -10.20
CA GLN A 163 -6.44 -19.37 -10.86
C GLN A 163 -6.24 -19.57 -12.36
N ASN A 164 -5.28 -18.86 -12.97
CA ASN A 164 -4.77 -19.10 -14.31
C ASN A 164 -3.25 -18.82 -14.36
N HIS A 165 -2.66 -18.86 -15.55
CA HIS A 165 -1.20 -18.79 -15.75
C HIS A 165 -0.57 -17.41 -15.49
N ILE A 166 -1.35 -16.37 -15.18
CA ILE A 166 -0.88 -15.01 -14.87
C ILE A 166 -1.52 -14.40 -13.61
N THR A 167 -2.39 -15.14 -12.90
CA THR A 167 -3.03 -14.67 -11.68
C THR A 167 -2.47 -15.33 -10.44
N ASP A 168 -2.73 -14.76 -9.26
CA ASP A 168 -2.55 -15.46 -7.99
C ASP A 168 -3.79 -16.32 -7.65
N HIS A 169 -3.78 -16.95 -6.47
CA HIS A 169 -4.90 -17.79 -6.02
C HIS A 169 -6.18 -16.98 -5.68
N TYR A 170 -6.07 -15.67 -5.52
CA TYR A 170 -7.21 -14.76 -5.35
C TYR A 170 -7.75 -14.23 -6.69
N GLY A 171 -7.15 -14.60 -7.82
CA GLY A 171 -7.55 -14.16 -9.15
C GLY A 171 -7.03 -12.77 -9.53
N ARG A 172 -6.13 -12.17 -8.72
CA ARG A 172 -5.46 -10.92 -9.07
C ARG A 172 -4.39 -11.21 -10.11
N ILE A 173 -4.29 -10.39 -11.14
CA ILE A 173 -3.19 -10.46 -12.10
C ILE A 173 -1.89 -10.18 -11.35
N VAL A 174 -0.88 -11.00 -11.52
CA VAL A 174 0.46 -10.72 -11.01
C VAL A 174 1.27 -10.05 -12.10
N GLY A 175 1.78 -8.84 -11.86
CA GLY A 175 2.47 -8.11 -12.92
C GLY A 175 3.37 -6.99 -12.45
N ILE A 176 4.13 -6.45 -13.41
CA ILE A 176 5.03 -5.33 -13.22
C ILE A 176 4.33 -4.07 -13.75
N CYS A 177 4.40 -2.98 -13.00
CA CYS A 177 3.85 -1.70 -13.42
C CYS A 177 4.96 -0.73 -13.81
N TYR A 178 4.90 -0.24 -15.04
CA TYR A 178 5.73 0.86 -15.51
C TYR A 178 4.89 2.11 -15.74
N ILE A 179 5.47 3.26 -15.44
CA ILE A 179 4.88 4.57 -15.68
C ILE A 179 5.71 5.28 -16.74
N LYS A 180 5.10 5.78 -17.82
CA LYS A 180 5.76 6.65 -18.80
C LYS A 180 5.50 8.11 -18.46
N TYR A 181 6.58 8.90 -18.43
CA TYR A 181 6.56 10.36 -18.26
C TYR A 181 7.76 11.01 -18.96
N ASN A 182 7.54 12.04 -19.78
CA ASN A 182 8.59 12.76 -20.54
C ASN A 182 9.59 11.81 -21.26
N ASP A 183 9.05 10.83 -21.98
CA ASP A 183 9.79 9.78 -22.70
C ASP A 183 10.74 8.91 -21.87
N LYS A 184 10.60 8.98 -20.55
CA LYS A 184 11.26 8.09 -19.60
C LYS A 184 10.25 7.17 -18.94
N TYR A 185 10.78 6.14 -18.31
CA TYR A 185 10.00 5.10 -17.66
C TYR A 185 10.36 5.00 -16.18
N ILE A 186 9.38 4.72 -15.33
CA ILE A 186 9.56 4.46 -13.91
C ILE A 186 9.01 3.07 -13.65
N ASN A 187 9.82 2.15 -13.14
CA ASN A 187 9.35 0.87 -12.65
C ASN A 187 8.77 1.04 -11.24
N LEU A 188 7.44 1.15 -11.13
CA LEU A 188 6.74 1.44 -9.87
C LEU A 188 7.02 0.36 -8.81
N ASN A 189 7.04 -0.91 -9.22
CA ASN A 189 7.35 -2.03 -8.34
C ASN A 189 8.75 -1.90 -7.73
N SER A 190 9.73 -1.57 -8.57
CA SER A 190 11.12 -1.39 -8.15
C SER A 190 11.26 -0.17 -7.24
N GLU A 191 10.57 0.94 -7.52
CA GLU A 191 10.64 2.15 -6.69
C GLU A 191 10.05 1.95 -5.29
N LEU A 192 8.96 1.19 -5.16
CA LEU A 192 8.41 0.80 -3.85
C LEU A 192 9.46 0.07 -3.00
N VAL A 193 10.20 -0.86 -3.59
CA VAL A 193 11.26 -1.59 -2.89
C VAL A 193 12.48 -0.69 -2.63
N ARG A 194 12.92 0.08 -3.63
CA ARG A 194 14.13 0.93 -3.56
C ARG A 194 14.02 2.04 -2.54
N LEU A 195 12.83 2.62 -2.40
CA LEU A 195 12.55 3.67 -1.42
C LEU A 195 12.14 3.11 -0.05
N GLY A 196 12.12 1.78 0.12
CA GLY A 196 11.82 1.12 1.39
C GLY A 196 10.35 1.17 1.79
N TYR A 197 9.42 1.36 0.84
CA TYR A 197 7.98 1.24 1.10
C TYR A 197 7.51 -0.22 1.12
N ALA A 198 8.29 -1.12 0.53
CA ALA A 198 8.02 -2.55 0.46
C ALA A 198 9.32 -3.35 0.60
N ARG A 199 9.20 -4.63 0.96
CA ARG A 199 10.29 -5.60 0.81
C ARG A 199 10.16 -6.35 -0.50
N LYS A 200 11.26 -6.93 -0.97
CA LYS A 200 11.22 -7.94 -2.03
C LYS A 200 10.55 -9.20 -1.46
N GLY A 201 9.47 -9.64 -2.07
CA GLY A 201 8.69 -10.79 -1.60
C GLY A 201 7.97 -11.50 -2.74
N TYR A 202 7.58 -12.76 -2.55
CA TYR A 202 6.81 -13.51 -3.57
C TYR A 202 7.49 -13.61 -4.96
N ILE A 203 8.82 -13.75 -4.99
CA ILE A 203 9.59 -13.96 -6.22
C ILE A 203 10.84 -14.83 -5.95
N SER A 204 11.18 -15.72 -6.87
CA SER A 204 12.26 -16.71 -6.70
C SER A 204 12.82 -17.16 -8.05
N LEU A 205 14.13 -17.40 -8.14
CA LEU A 205 14.77 -18.06 -9.29
C LEU A 205 14.75 -19.58 -9.20
N SER A 206 14.41 -20.16 -8.04
CA SER A 206 14.24 -21.60 -7.89
C SER A 206 12.94 -22.07 -8.57
N SER A 207 13.06 -22.94 -9.57
CA SER A 207 11.95 -23.53 -10.34
C SER A 207 10.99 -24.38 -9.49
N GLY A 208 11.47 -24.91 -8.36
CA GLY A 208 10.64 -25.60 -7.38
C GLY A 208 9.66 -24.67 -6.66
N SER A 209 10.03 -23.39 -6.49
CA SER A 209 9.24 -22.43 -5.73
C SER A 209 7.88 -22.14 -6.37
N ARG A 210 6.84 -21.92 -5.52
CA ARG A 210 5.55 -21.40 -5.97
C ARG A 210 5.65 -19.96 -6.52
N TYR A 211 6.73 -19.26 -6.20
CA TYR A 211 7.03 -17.91 -6.65
C TYR A 211 8.11 -17.88 -7.73
N TYR A 212 8.32 -19.00 -8.43
CA TYR A 212 9.30 -19.08 -9.50
C TYR A 212 9.01 -18.04 -10.59
N THR A 213 10.06 -17.33 -11.02
CA THR A 213 10.06 -16.51 -12.23
C THR A 213 11.26 -16.89 -13.10
N SER A 214 11.05 -16.90 -14.41
CA SER A 214 12.14 -16.97 -15.39
C SER A 214 12.69 -15.59 -15.76
N ASN A 215 12.10 -14.51 -15.23
CA ASN A 215 12.55 -13.14 -15.45
C ASN A 215 13.64 -12.77 -14.43
N ASP A 216 14.85 -13.23 -14.68
CA ASP A 216 16.02 -13.01 -13.82
C ASP A 216 16.42 -11.54 -13.75
N THR A 217 16.33 -10.81 -14.86
CA THR A 217 16.62 -9.38 -14.95
C THR A 217 15.75 -8.60 -13.96
N TYR A 218 14.43 -8.85 -13.94
CA TYR A 218 13.53 -8.22 -12.97
C TYR A 218 13.80 -8.69 -11.52
N TYR A 219 14.13 -9.97 -11.32
CA TYR A 219 14.52 -10.46 -10.00
C TYR A 219 15.75 -9.73 -9.43
N TYR A 220 16.79 -9.54 -10.25
CA TYR A 220 18.00 -8.82 -9.84
C TYR A 220 17.78 -7.31 -9.73
N GLN A 221 16.86 -6.73 -10.52
CA GLN A 221 16.42 -5.35 -10.34
C GLN A 221 15.82 -5.14 -8.94
N LEU A 222 14.89 -6.00 -8.51
CA LEU A 222 14.31 -5.92 -7.16
C LEU A 222 15.35 -6.18 -6.06
N THR A 223 16.31 -7.08 -6.31
CA THR A 223 17.41 -7.36 -5.37
C THR A 223 18.25 -6.11 -5.14
N SER A 224 18.69 -5.47 -6.22
CA SER A 224 19.49 -4.25 -6.18
C SER A 224 18.72 -3.10 -5.52
N SER A 225 17.42 -3.01 -5.77
CA SER A 225 16.54 -2.03 -5.13
C SER A 225 16.45 -2.24 -3.62
N GLU A 226 16.27 -3.48 -3.16
CA GLU A 226 16.21 -3.78 -1.72
C GLU A 226 17.55 -3.52 -1.03
N GLU A 227 18.67 -3.92 -1.67
CA GLU A 227 20.02 -3.65 -1.17
C GLU A 227 20.30 -2.15 -1.05
N TYR A 228 19.86 -1.36 -2.02
CA TYR A 228 19.94 0.10 -1.95
C TYR A 228 19.15 0.64 -0.76
N ALA A 229 17.91 0.19 -0.55
CA ALA A 229 17.07 0.64 0.55
C ALA A 229 17.69 0.29 1.92
N LYS A 230 18.24 -0.92 2.06
CA LYS A 230 18.97 -1.36 3.26
C LYS A 230 20.22 -0.53 3.52
N SER A 231 21.05 -0.35 2.50
CA SER A 231 22.33 0.38 2.62
C SER A 231 22.13 1.85 2.97
N ASN A 232 21.02 2.44 2.51
CA ASN A 232 20.65 3.83 2.77
C ASN A 232 19.67 3.98 3.95
N LYS A 233 19.35 2.89 4.66
CA LYS A 233 18.44 2.88 5.83
C LYS A 233 17.09 3.57 5.52
N LEU A 234 16.47 3.19 4.40
CA LEU A 234 15.24 3.82 3.91
C LEU A 234 13.98 3.06 4.35
N GLY A 235 12.92 3.79 4.68
CA GLY A 235 11.59 3.25 4.92
C GLY A 235 11.60 2.14 5.97
N ILE A 236 11.09 0.96 5.62
CA ILE A 236 11.05 -0.23 6.49
C ILE A 236 12.44 -0.72 6.95
N TRP A 237 13.52 -0.17 6.38
CA TRP A 237 14.92 -0.45 6.74
C TRP A 237 15.59 0.69 7.52
N SER A 238 14.84 1.74 7.89
CA SER A 238 15.37 2.86 8.68
C SER A 238 15.69 2.44 10.12
N GLU A 239 16.49 3.25 10.82
CA GLU A 239 16.90 2.97 12.20
C GLU A 239 15.70 2.93 13.16
N ASP A 240 14.67 3.73 12.89
CA ASP A 240 13.44 3.78 13.68
C ASP A 240 12.43 2.67 13.30
N ALA A 241 12.70 1.90 12.24
CA ALA A 241 11.82 0.84 11.76
C ALA A 241 12.04 -0.46 12.54
N ASN A 242 11.03 -0.91 13.28
CA ASN A 242 11.00 -2.26 13.81
C ASN A 242 10.44 -3.22 12.76
N PHE A 243 11.33 -3.86 12.00
CA PHE A 243 10.96 -4.77 10.92
C PHE A 243 10.00 -5.89 11.36
N SER A 244 10.15 -6.39 12.60
CA SER A 244 9.30 -7.46 13.13
C SER A 244 7.89 -6.99 13.51
N GLU A 245 7.73 -5.72 13.86
CA GLU A 245 6.41 -5.11 14.04
C GLU A 245 5.76 -4.76 12.71
N ILE A 246 6.54 -4.35 11.72
CA ILE A 246 6.04 -4.02 10.38
C ILE A 246 5.57 -5.28 9.64
N TYR A 247 6.33 -6.38 9.77
CA TYR A 247 6.03 -7.68 9.19
C TYR A 247 5.99 -8.75 10.29
N PRO A 248 4.92 -8.79 11.10
CA PRO A 248 4.77 -9.79 12.15
C PRO A 248 4.74 -11.20 11.54
N ARG A 249 5.31 -12.16 12.27
CA ARG A 249 5.17 -13.58 11.91
C ARG A 249 3.75 -14.00 12.28
N ASN A 250 3.02 -14.50 11.29
CA ASN A 250 1.74 -15.19 11.50
C ASN A 250 1.97 -16.62 11.98
#